data_AF-A0A5C7MVS2-F1
#
_entry.id   AF-A0A5C7MVS2-F1
#
_cell.length_a   1.000
_cell.length_b   1.000
_cell.length_c   1.000
_cell.angle_alpha   90.00
_cell.angle_beta   90.00
_cell.angle_gamma   90.00
#
_symmetry.space_group_name_H-M   'P 1'
#
loop_
_entity.id
_entity.type
_entity.pdbx_description
1 polymer ?
#
loop_
_entity_poly.entity_id
_entity_poly.type
_entity_poly.pdbx_seq_one_letter_code
_entity_poly.pdbx_strand_id
1 'polypeptide(L)'
;MFERVPRLVFIAVRNGLLAGTLGIVFLLVLYYVGRHPFLFPVYFDFRIILLSVFVVMSLKELRDDHQQGLLSFGAAIVCAFLFTLVFAIVVMGFVWLFSALNPGFVTDYINLMTAQLKSLDPAIIEQIGKDSYARNLAALPATNGGTLAFDYFIKSLMISFFVSIIISVILRRQPKI
;
A
#
# COMPACT_ATOMS: atom_id res chain seq x y z
N MET A 1 -7.81 -25.08 18.81
CA MET A 1 -7.88 -24.19 17.62
C MET A 1 -7.79 -22.70 18.00
N PHE A 2 -8.38 -22.27 19.12
CA PHE A 2 -8.44 -20.86 19.53
C PHE A 2 -7.12 -20.24 20.02
N GLU A 3 -6.14 -21.02 20.49
CA GLU A 3 -4.82 -20.47 20.91
C GLU A 3 -3.96 -19.92 19.75
N ARG A 4 -4.26 -20.30 18.49
CA ARG A 4 -3.47 -19.86 17.32
C ARG A 4 -3.92 -18.51 16.74
N VAL A 5 -5.18 -18.15 16.97
CA VAL A 5 -5.77 -16.87 16.53
C VAL A 5 -5.09 -15.65 17.16
N PRO A 6 -4.81 -15.59 18.48
CA PRO A 6 -4.17 -14.42 19.08
C PRO A 6 -2.75 -14.18 18.53
N ARG A 7 -2.00 -15.25 18.22
CA ARG A 7 -0.64 -15.11 17.66
C ARG A 7 -0.65 -14.57 16.24
N LEU A 8 -1.57 -15.02 15.40
CA LEU A 8 -1.74 -14.50 14.05
C LEU A 8 -2.01 -12.99 14.07
N VAL A 9 -2.97 -12.56 14.88
CA VAL A 9 -3.34 -11.14 15.01
C VAL A 9 -2.16 -10.33 15.54
N PHE A 10 -1.48 -10.82 16.59
CA PHE A 10 -0.33 -10.14 17.16
C PHE A 10 0.80 -9.92 16.13
N ILE A 11 1.19 -10.96 15.38
CA ILE A 11 2.24 -10.87 14.36
C ILE A 11 1.83 -9.90 13.26
N ALA A 12 0.59 -10.02 12.76
CA ALA A 12 0.07 -9.15 11.72
C ALA A 12 0.08 -7.68 12.15
N VAL A 13 -0.40 -7.38 13.36
CA VAL A 13 -0.42 -6.01 13.90
C VAL A 13 0.99 -5.48 14.12
N ARG A 14 1.86 -6.24 14.81
CA ARG A 14 3.25 -5.82 15.10
C ARG A 14 4.02 -5.52 13.83
N ASN A 15 3.98 -6.42 12.85
CA ASN A 15 4.71 -6.24 11.59
C ASN A 15 4.05 -5.15 10.73
N GLY A 16 2.72 -5.01 10.77
CA GLY A 16 1.99 -3.94 10.08
C GLY A 16 2.36 -2.55 10.60
N LEU A 17 2.50 -2.40 11.92
CA LEU A 17 3.00 -1.17 12.54
C LEU A 17 4.45 -0.87 12.12
N LEU A 18 5.35 -1.87 12.15
CA LEU A 18 6.74 -1.70 11.73
C LEU A 18 6.85 -1.29 10.25
N ALA A 19 6.12 -1.98 9.37
CA ALA A 19 6.05 -1.64 7.96
C ALA A 19 5.43 -0.26 7.74
N GLY A 20 4.41 0.11 8.51
CA GLY A 20 3.73 1.41 8.43
C GLY A 20 4.68 2.54 8.77
N THR A 21 5.41 2.42 9.88
CA THR A 21 6.45 3.38 10.28
C THR A 21 7.53 3.51 9.22
N LEU A 22 8.02 2.40 8.67
CA LEU A 22 9.02 2.43 7.60
C LEU A 22 8.46 3.08 6.32
N GLY A 23 7.19 2.81 5.98
CA GLY A 23 6.48 3.45 4.88
C GLY A 23 6.38 4.95 5.05
N ILE A 24 6.09 5.44 6.26
CA ILE A 24 6.08 6.87 6.61
C ILE A 24 7.47 7.48 6.37
N VAL A 25 8.54 6.82 6.84
CA VAL A 25 9.91 7.28 6.61
C VAL A 25 10.20 7.39 5.12
N PHE A 26 9.83 6.39 4.31
CA PHE A 26 10.01 6.44 2.86
C PHE A 26 9.25 7.61 2.21
N LEU A 27 8.00 7.86 2.61
CA LEU A 27 7.22 8.99 2.11
C LEU A 27 7.88 10.33 2.41
N LEU A 28 8.37 10.50 3.64
CA LEU A 28 9.08 11.71 4.07
C LEU A 28 10.38 11.91 3.27
N VAL A 29 11.20 10.86 3.14
CA VAL A 29 12.45 10.91 2.38
C VAL A 29 12.18 11.31 0.92
N LEU A 30 11.20 10.71 0.28
CA LEU A 30 10.83 11.05 -1.10
C LEU A 30 10.44 12.53 -1.22
N TYR A 31 9.53 12.98 -0.35
CA TYR A 31 9.04 14.36 -0.37
C TYR A 31 10.18 15.37 -0.17
N TYR A 32 11.05 15.17 0.81
CA TYR A 32 12.15 16.10 1.09
C TYR A 32 13.30 16.05 0.07
N VAL A 33 13.43 14.98 -0.73
CA VAL A 33 14.35 14.92 -1.88
C VAL A 33 13.71 15.52 -3.14
N GLY A 34 12.54 16.15 -3.02
CA GLY A 34 11.84 16.83 -4.12
C GLY A 34 11.10 15.88 -5.06
N ARG A 35 10.84 14.65 -4.62
CA ARG A 35 10.05 13.66 -5.38
C ARG A 35 8.71 13.44 -4.69
N HIS A 36 7.63 13.90 -5.31
CA HIS A 36 6.31 13.72 -4.73
C HIS A 36 5.95 12.21 -4.66
N PRO A 37 5.68 11.65 -3.46
CA PRO A 37 5.59 10.20 -3.28
C PRO A 37 4.42 9.53 -4.01
N PHE A 38 3.44 10.30 -4.44
CA PHE A 38 2.20 9.82 -5.09
C PHE A 38 2.27 9.83 -6.61
N LEU A 39 3.38 10.29 -7.20
CA LEU A 39 3.53 10.44 -8.66
C LEU A 39 4.34 9.32 -9.31
N PHE A 40 4.74 8.31 -8.54
CA PHE A 40 5.45 7.16 -9.08
C PHE A 40 4.49 6.25 -9.85
N PRO A 41 4.88 5.76 -11.04
CA PRO A 41 4.14 4.70 -11.71
C PRO A 41 4.03 3.47 -10.82
N VAL A 42 2.92 2.74 -10.94
CA VAL A 42 2.62 1.57 -10.07
C VAL A 42 3.74 0.54 -10.04
N TYR A 43 4.43 0.32 -11.17
CA TYR A 43 5.54 -0.66 -11.26
C TYR A 43 6.83 -0.22 -10.54
N PHE A 44 6.99 1.08 -10.24
CA PHE A 44 8.08 1.62 -9.42
C PHE A 44 7.62 1.98 -8.00
N ASP A 45 6.44 1.51 -7.60
CA ASP A 45 5.91 1.77 -6.28
C ASP A 45 6.65 0.95 -5.22
N PHE A 46 7.33 1.63 -4.30
CA PHE A 46 8.11 1.00 -3.23
C PHE A 46 7.26 0.06 -2.35
N ARG A 47 5.93 0.29 -2.28
CA ARG A 47 5.00 -0.55 -1.51
C ARG A 47 5.02 -2.00 -1.99
N ILE A 48 5.26 -2.27 -3.27
CA ILE A 48 5.30 -3.64 -3.79
C ILE A 48 6.40 -4.43 -3.06
N ILE A 49 7.60 -3.87 -2.98
CA ILE A 49 8.75 -4.52 -2.32
C ILE A 49 8.52 -4.56 -0.80
N LEU A 50 8.14 -3.43 -0.21
CA LEU A 50 7.94 -3.31 1.23
C LEU A 50 6.90 -4.30 1.75
N LEU A 51 5.71 -4.34 1.14
CA LEU A 51 4.64 -5.24 1.54
C LEU A 51 5.04 -6.71 1.30
N SER A 52 5.71 -7.01 0.19
CA SER A 52 6.16 -8.38 -0.11
C SER A 52 7.11 -8.91 0.97
N VAL A 53 8.12 -8.13 1.34
CA VAL A 53 9.11 -8.51 2.36
C VAL A 53 8.43 -8.76 3.70
N PHE A 54 7.61 -7.82 4.17
CA PHE A 54 6.98 -7.93 5.48
C PHE A 54 5.88 -8.99 5.54
N VAL A 55 5.14 -9.24 4.45
CA VAL A 55 4.20 -10.37 4.38
C VAL A 55 4.96 -11.70 4.44
N VAL A 56 6.06 -11.85 3.69
CA VAL A 56 6.91 -13.05 3.79
C VAL A 56 7.42 -13.26 5.21
N MET A 57 7.95 -12.21 5.84
CA MET A 57 8.45 -12.30 7.22
C MET A 57 7.34 -12.71 8.20
N SER A 58 6.17 -12.06 8.12
CA SER A 58 5.02 -12.35 8.99
C SER A 58 4.54 -13.79 8.85
N LEU A 59 4.43 -14.28 7.62
CA LEU A 59 3.95 -15.63 7.34
C LEU A 59 4.98 -16.69 7.67
N LYS A 60 6.28 -16.42 7.48
CA LYS A 60 7.36 -17.32 7.91
C LYS A 60 7.39 -17.48 9.42
N GLU A 61 7.36 -16.39 10.18
CA GLU A 61 7.29 -16.43 11.65
C GLU A 61 6.04 -17.17 12.12
N LEU A 62 4.87 -16.87 11.55
CA LEU A 62 3.64 -17.55 11.89
C LEU A 62 3.73 -19.07 11.63
N ARG A 63 4.31 -19.47 10.50
CA ARG A 63 4.44 -20.88 10.10
C ARG A 63 5.47 -21.61 10.95
N ASP A 64 6.70 -21.12 10.96
CA ASP A 64 7.87 -21.84 11.44
C ASP A 64 7.95 -21.78 12.98
N ASP A 65 7.65 -20.64 13.58
CA ASP A 65 7.84 -20.43 15.03
C ASP A 65 6.57 -20.74 15.85
N HIS A 66 5.39 -20.62 15.22
CA HIS A 66 4.11 -20.70 15.95
C HIS A 66 3.13 -21.77 15.44
N GLN A 67 3.36 -22.34 14.25
CA GLN A 67 2.48 -23.37 13.67
C GLN A 67 3.23 -24.64 13.26
N GLN A 68 4.43 -24.86 13.84
CA GLN A 68 5.20 -26.10 13.68
C GLN A 68 5.47 -26.44 12.20
N GLY A 69 5.75 -25.42 11.39
CA GLY A 69 6.03 -25.55 9.97
C GLY A 69 4.79 -25.69 9.07
N LEU A 70 3.58 -25.70 9.63
CA LEU A 70 2.32 -25.80 8.88
C LEU A 70 1.68 -24.42 8.71
N LEU A 71 1.13 -24.14 7.54
CA LEU A 71 0.40 -22.89 7.28
C LEU A 71 -0.68 -23.14 6.23
N SER A 72 -1.94 -22.96 6.61
CA SER A 72 -3.05 -23.03 5.67
C SER A 72 -3.14 -21.76 4.82
N PHE A 73 -3.64 -21.88 3.60
CA PHE A 73 -3.85 -20.73 2.72
C PHE A 73 -4.77 -19.68 3.35
N GLY A 74 -5.87 -20.11 4.00
CA GLY A 74 -6.79 -19.20 4.68
C GLY A 74 -6.13 -18.43 5.82
N ALA A 75 -5.33 -19.09 6.66
CA ALA A 75 -4.60 -18.41 7.72
C ALA A 75 -3.57 -17.40 7.17
N ALA A 76 -2.91 -17.75 6.06
CA ALA A 76 -1.97 -16.87 5.40
C ALA A 76 -2.65 -15.60 4.84
N ILE A 77 -3.78 -15.76 4.14
CA ILE A 77 -4.57 -14.63 3.62
C ILE A 77 -5.08 -13.74 4.74
N VAL A 78 -5.62 -14.29 5.82
CA VAL A 78 -6.12 -13.49 6.96
C VAL A 78 -4.98 -12.73 7.63
N CYS A 79 -3.82 -13.37 7.83
CA CYS A 79 -2.66 -12.71 8.41
C CYS A 79 -2.16 -11.55 7.54
N ALA A 80 -2.00 -11.79 6.23
CA ALA A 80 -1.56 -10.77 5.28
C ALA A 80 -2.56 -9.61 5.15
N PHE A 81 -3.86 -9.90 5.17
CA PHE A 81 -4.91 -8.88 5.12
C PHE A 81 -4.90 -8.00 6.37
N LEU A 82 -4.85 -8.59 7.57
CA LEU A 82 -4.76 -7.84 8.83
C LEU A 82 -3.48 -6.99 8.89
N PHE A 83 -2.35 -7.56 8.48
CA PHE A 83 -1.08 -6.84 8.37
C PHE A 83 -1.24 -5.59 7.49
N THR A 84 -1.87 -5.76 6.32
CA THR A 84 -2.06 -4.68 5.35
C THR A 84 -3.00 -3.62 5.87
N LEU A 85 -4.08 -4.01 6.55
CA LEU A 85 -5.01 -3.05 7.17
C LEU A 85 -4.29 -2.15 8.17
N VAL A 86 -3.48 -2.74 9.06
CA VAL A 86 -2.70 -1.96 10.03
C VAL A 86 -1.72 -1.04 9.31
N PHE A 87 -0.95 -1.55 8.35
CA PHE A 87 -0.05 -0.73 7.53
C PHE A 87 -0.79 0.45 6.87
N ALA A 88 -1.89 0.17 6.16
CA ALA A 88 -2.60 1.15 5.37
C ALA A 88 -3.27 2.21 6.24
N ILE A 89 -3.83 1.84 7.40
CA ILE A 89 -4.44 2.78 8.35
C ILE A 89 -3.38 3.71 8.94
N VAL A 90 -2.23 3.17 9.36
CA VAL A 90 -1.12 3.97 9.92
C VAL A 90 -0.65 5.01 8.91
N VAL A 91 -0.39 4.59 7.67
CA VAL A 91 0.11 5.50 6.64
C VAL A 91 -0.98 6.47 6.18
N MET A 92 -2.24 6.04 6.07
CA MET A 92 -3.37 6.93 5.77
C MET A 92 -3.50 8.04 6.83
N GLY A 93 -3.46 7.68 8.11
CA GLY A 93 -3.51 8.64 9.21
C GLY A 93 -2.35 9.63 9.14
N PHE A 94 -1.14 9.14 8.84
CA PHE A 94 0.01 10.00 8.61
C PHE A 94 -0.17 10.94 7.41
N VAL A 95 -0.58 10.45 6.24
CA VAL A 95 -0.75 11.27 5.02
C VAL A 95 -1.81 12.35 5.27
N TRP A 96 -2.91 12.00 5.93
CA TRP A 96 -3.95 12.95 6.28
C TRP A 96 -3.43 14.07 7.19
N LEU A 97 -2.73 13.70 8.27
CA LEU A 97 -2.13 14.66 9.20
C LEU A 97 -1.03 15.50 8.53
N PHE A 98 -0.15 14.87 7.77
CA PHE A 98 0.96 15.52 7.07
C PHE A 98 0.44 16.55 6.06
N SER A 99 -0.60 16.20 5.31
CA SER A 99 -1.25 17.11 4.36
C SER A 99 -1.91 18.31 5.05
N ALA A 100 -2.48 18.10 6.24
CA ALA A 100 -3.08 19.18 7.03
C ALA A 100 -2.01 20.14 7.60
N LEU A 101 -0.84 19.61 7.99
CA LEU A 101 0.27 20.39 8.52
C LEU A 101 1.14 21.05 7.42
N ASN A 102 1.12 20.51 6.20
CA ASN A 102 1.93 20.98 5.07
C ASN A 102 1.03 21.25 3.86
N PRO A 103 0.40 22.45 3.78
CA PRO A 103 -0.49 22.79 2.66
C PRO A 103 0.17 22.64 1.28
N GLY A 104 1.48 22.89 1.19
CA GLY A 104 2.26 22.72 -0.03
C GLY A 104 2.26 21.29 -0.58
N PHE A 105 2.11 20.27 0.27
CA PHE A 105 2.11 18.86 -0.15
C PHE A 105 1.03 18.57 -1.19
N VAL A 106 -0.20 18.99 -0.91
CA VAL A 106 -1.34 18.77 -1.82
C VAL A 106 -1.23 19.66 -3.06
N THR A 107 -0.80 20.92 -2.89
CA THR A 107 -0.62 21.84 -4.00
C THR A 107 0.44 21.34 -4.98
N ASP A 108 1.56 20.81 -4.48
CA ASP A 108 2.63 20.23 -5.28
C ASP A 108 2.12 19.01 -6.06
N TYR A 109 1.36 18.13 -5.41
CA TYR A 109 0.70 17.01 -6.09
C TYR A 109 -0.16 17.49 -7.26
N ILE A 110 -1.04 18.47 -7.03
CA ILE A 110 -1.97 18.99 -8.06
C ILE A 110 -1.17 19.58 -9.23
N ASN A 111 -0.17 20.42 -8.93
CA ASN A 111 0.63 21.08 -9.95
C ASN A 111 1.41 20.08 -10.82
N LEU A 112 2.10 19.14 -10.17
CA LEU A 112 2.92 18.14 -10.86
C LEU A 112 2.06 17.14 -11.62
N MET A 113 0.95 16.67 -11.06
CA MET A 113 0.03 15.76 -11.76
C MET A 113 -0.64 16.46 -12.96
N THR A 114 -1.03 17.74 -12.81
CA THR A 114 -1.57 18.53 -13.91
C THR A 114 -0.54 18.67 -15.04
N ALA A 115 0.72 18.94 -14.71
CA ALA A 115 1.80 19.00 -15.68
C ALA A 115 2.01 17.65 -16.38
N GLN A 116 1.99 16.53 -15.62
CA GLN A 116 2.09 15.18 -16.18
C GLN A 116 0.95 14.87 -17.16
N LEU A 117 -0.31 15.13 -16.77
CA LEU A 117 -1.46 14.92 -17.65
C LEU A 117 -1.37 15.76 -18.93
N LYS A 118 -0.98 17.04 -18.82
CA LYS A 118 -0.82 17.92 -19.98
C LYS A 118 0.33 17.52 -20.91
N SER A 119 1.30 16.77 -20.38
CA SER A 119 2.44 16.24 -21.15
C SER A 119 2.16 14.90 -21.83
N LEU A 120 0.95 14.33 -21.67
CA LEU A 120 0.60 13.06 -22.30
C LEU A 120 0.54 13.20 -23.83
N ASP A 121 1.06 12.18 -24.51
CA ASP A 121 0.98 12.07 -25.97
C ASP A 121 -0.50 12.00 -26.43
N PRO A 122 -0.90 12.70 -27.50
CA PRO A 122 -2.24 12.60 -28.09
C PRO A 122 -2.73 11.17 -28.32
N ALA A 123 -1.84 10.24 -28.70
CA ALA A 123 -2.19 8.82 -28.89
C ALA A 123 -2.61 8.15 -27.57
N ILE A 124 -1.99 8.53 -26.45
CA ILE A 124 -2.37 8.06 -25.12
C ILE A 124 -3.72 8.66 -24.71
N ILE A 125 -3.96 9.94 -25.01
CA ILE A 125 -5.24 10.60 -24.73
C ILE A 125 -6.38 9.93 -25.49
N GLU A 126 -6.14 9.52 -26.73
CA GLU A 126 -7.12 8.77 -27.53
C GLU A 126 -7.41 7.40 -26.92
N GLN A 127 -6.39 6.67 -26.46
CA GLN A 127 -6.54 5.38 -25.80
C GLN A 127 -7.31 5.45 -24.47
N ILE A 128 -7.06 6.50 -23.66
CA ILE A 128 -7.75 6.74 -22.39
C ILE A 128 -9.19 7.24 -22.62
N GLY A 129 -9.42 7.89 -23.75
CA GLY A 129 -10.65 8.60 -24.09
C GLY A 129 -10.61 10.06 -23.65
N LYS A 130 -10.91 10.96 -24.59
CA LYS A 130 -10.87 12.42 -24.39
C LYS A 130 -11.76 12.89 -23.24
N ASP A 131 -12.93 12.29 -23.08
CA ASP A 131 -13.87 12.63 -21.99
C ASP A 131 -13.31 12.25 -20.62
N SER A 132 -12.69 11.07 -20.50
CA SER A 132 -12.04 10.63 -19.27
C SER A 132 -10.84 11.51 -18.93
N TYR A 133 -10.03 11.87 -19.92
CA TYR A 133 -8.93 12.81 -19.75
C TYR A 133 -9.42 14.18 -19.24
N ALA A 134 -10.41 14.78 -19.91
CA ALA A 134 -10.94 16.09 -19.55
C ALA A 134 -11.57 16.10 -18.15
N ARG A 135 -12.35 15.05 -17.81
CA ARG A 135 -12.92 14.88 -16.47
C ARG A 135 -11.85 14.78 -15.39
N ASN A 136 -10.82 13.96 -15.61
CA ASN A 136 -9.74 13.78 -14.63
C ASN A 136 -8.96 15.09 -14.45
N LEU A 137 -8.63 15.79 -15.54
CA LEU A 137 -7.94 17.08 -15.48
C LEU A 137 -8.75 18.13 -14.72
N ALA A 138 -10.07 18.18 -14.93
CA ALA A 138 -10.97 19.11 -14.24
C ALA A 138 -11.20 18.75 -12.76
N ALA A 139 -11.08 17.47 -12.40
CA ALA A 139 -11.25 17.01 -11.01
C ALA A 139 -10.00 17.25 -10.14
N LEU A 140 -8.81 17.37 -10.74
CA LEU A 140 -7.56 17.52 -9.99
C LEU A 140 -7.55 18.68 -8.97
N PRO A 141 -8.04 19.90 -9.29
CA PRO A 141 -8.03 21.02 -8.35
C PRO A 141 -8.88 20.78 -7.09
N ALA A 142 -9.84 19.86 -7.14
CA ALA A 142 -10.67 19.50 -5.98
C ALA A 142 -9.99 18.48 -5.04
N THR A 143 -8.80 17.98 -5.42
CA THR A 143 -8.03 17.04 -4.60
C THR A 143 -7.62 17.70 -3.29
N ASN A 144 -7.83 17.01 -2.17
CA ASN A 144 -7.38 17.43 -0.86
C ASN A 144 -6.59 16.32 -0.14
N GLY A 145 -6.02 16.63 1.01
CA GLY A 145 -5.23 15.67 1.79
C GLY A 145 -6.00 14.42 2.20
N GLY A 146 -7.32 14.54 2.46
CA GLY A 146 -8.18 13.40 2.73
C GLY A 146 -8.35 12.49 1.52
N THR A 147 -8.55 13.07 0.33
CA THR A 147 -8.58 12.33 -0.94
C THR A 147 -7.29 11.56 -1.17
N LEU A 148 -6.13 12.19 -0.97
CA LEU A 148 -4.82 11.53 -1.12
C LEU A 148 -4.63 10.42 -0.10
N ALA A 149 -4.94 10.66 1.17
CA ALA A 149 -4.84 9.66 2.22
C ALA A 149 -5.70 8.42 1.90
N PHE A 150 -6.94 8.64 1.46
CA PHE A 150 -7.85 7.54 1.12
C PHE A 150 -7.42 6.80 -0.17
N ASP A 151 -6.96 7.53 -1.18
CA ASP A 151 -6.38 6.92 -2.39
C ASP A 151 -5.17 6.03 -2.04
N TYR A 152 -4.29 6.51 -1.14
CA TYR A 152 -3.17 5.71 -0.66
C TYR A 152 -3.63 4.43 0.05
N PHE A 153 -4.65 4.53 0.89
CA PHE A 153 -5.26 3.39 1.60
C PHE A 153 -5.76 2.34 0.61
N ILE A 154 -6.61 2.73 -0.35
CA ILE A 154 -7.19 1.82 -1.35
C ILE A 154 -6.10 1.19 -2.22
N LYS A 155 -5.14 1.98 -2.74
CA LYS A 155 -4.04 1.44 -3.54
C LYS A 155 -3.17 0.45 -2.76
N SER A 156 -2.94 0.70 -1.47
CA SER A 156 -2.17 -0.21 -0.62
C SER A 156 -2.90 -1.55 -0.42
N LEU A 157 -4.22 -1.52 -0.24
CA LEU A 157 -5.03 -2.74 -0.18
C LEU A 157 -4.99 -3.52 -1.50
N MET A 158 -5.13 -2.83 -2.64
CA MET A 158 -5.09 -3.45 -3.96
C MET A 158 -3.74 -4.11 -4.24
N ILE A 159 -2.62 -3.40 -4.02
CA ILE A 159 -1.28 -3.95 -4.21
C ILE A 159 -1.08 -5.18 -3.32
N SER A 160 -1.42 -5.05 -2.04
CA SER A 160 -1.24 -6.15 -1.09
C SER A 160 -2.13 -7.34 -1.38
N PHE A 161 -3.32 -7.14 -1.92
CA PHE A 161 -4.21 -8.24 -2.29
C PHE A 161 -3.51 -9.20 -3.26
N PHE A 162 -2.91 -8.69 -4.34
CA PHE A 162 -2.18 -9.55 -5.30
C PHE A 162 -0.93 -10.18 -4.68
N VAL A 163 -0.15 -9.38 -3.95
CA VAL A 163 1.08 -9.84 -3.27
C VAL A 163 0.76 -10.95 -2.26
N SER A 164 -0.28 -10.77 -1.46
CA SER A 164 -0.69 -11.72 -0.43
C SER A 164 -1.16 -13.05 -1.02
N ILE A 165 -1.86 -13.05 -2.17
CA ILE A 165 -2.24 -14.29 -2.86
C ILE A 165 -1.00 -15.08 -3.26
N ILE A 166 -0.06 -14.44 -3.97
CA ILE A 166 1.15 -15.09 -4.49
C ILE A 166 1.96 -15.68 -3.33
N ILE A 167 2.23 -14.88 -2.29
CA ILE A 167 3.04 -15.32 -1.15
C ILE A 167 2.31 -16.40 -0.34
N SER A 168 0.99 -16.28 -0.15
CA SER A 168 0.22 -17.27 0.60
C SER A 168 0.21 -18.64 -0.09
N VAL A 169 0.21 -18.67 -1.43
CA VAL A 169 0.37 -19.92 -2.19
C VAL A 169 1.77 -20.50 -2.00
N ILE A 170 2.81 -19.67 -2.12
CA ILE A 170 4.21 -20.12 -2.01
C ILE A 170 4.52 -20.67 -0.61
N LEU A 171 4.03 -20.02 0.45
CA LEU A 171 4.35 -20.39 1.84
C LEU A 171 3.43 -21.44 2.45
N ARG A 172 2.31 -21.78 1.78
CA ARG A 172 1.37 -22.81 2.23
C ARG A 172 2.10 -24.13 2.45
N ARG A 173 1.86 -24.75 3.62
CA ARG A 173 2.30 -26.11 3.94
C ARG A 173 1.20 -26.87 4.67
N GLN A 174 0.84 -28.04 4.16
CA GLN A 174 -0.16 -28.92 4.75
C GLN A 174 0.48 -30.20 5.27
N PRO A 175 -0.10 -30.84 6.31
CA PRO A 175 0.39 -32.11 6.79
C PRO A 175 0.36 -33.13 5.65
N LYS A 176 1.40 -33.95 5.55
CA LYS A 176 1.40 -35.10 4.64
C LYS A 176 0.35 -36.07 5.21
N ILE A 177 -0.68 -36.35 4.40
CA ILE A 177 -1.70 -37.36 4.70
C ILE A 177 -1.05 -38.73 4.60
#